data_AF-A0A0W0FKQ4-F1
#
_entry.id   AF-A0A0W0FKQ4-F1
#
_cell.length_a   1.000
_cell.length_b   1.000
_cell.length_c   1.000
_cell.angle_alpha   90.00
_cell.angle_beta   90.00
_cell.angle_gamma   90.00
#
_symmetry.space_group_name_H-M   'P 1'
#
loop_
_entity.id
_entity.type
_entity.pdbx_description
1 polymer ?
#
loop_
_entity_poly.entity_id
_entity_poly.type
_entity_poly.pdbx_seq_one_letter_code
_entity_poly.pdbx_strand_id
1 'polypeptide(L)'
;MSQQLTSTQGMRSSDTGSQHATPPRSQDQMMGDCEVEIDAHTWEFDSLTISRMLSPKTLREGVDAEDVESCGDLDKCDCSVDHPFFQQALDQVTSDLSNTMFEWAPNGSERESYPLFVTFLNTCIDKCHSALDSQPGAPSRDERWYSNLRFVVYDKQMADGVEGSHPLKLDCAGGRGLQDGVAKLCWNTSNHEGIPQLDLPAEIKSNWRQLLKQAAVYGCCLFSASPTRSWSLVLGFNQKSRSLRFLIFHRGGCTASEDINLDDQEGRKDAYRLILTILLWTEPYHAGFSSFSTGKEFAVPSDDMGKKHVTLKVVKTLYHTIAIRSRATLVALVSPTNASEEPE
;
A
#
# COMPACT_ATOMS: atom_id res chain seq x y z
N MET A 1 76.99 -35.94 14.13
CA MET A 1 76.08 -35.55 13.04
C MET A 1 74.74 -36.21 13.31
N SER A 2 73.88 -35.51 14.04
CA SER A 2 72.51 -35.93 14.36
C SER A 2 71.58 -35.14 13.44
N GLN A 3 70.79 -35.84 12.62
CA GLN A 3 69.69 -35.23 11.86
C GLN A 3 68.38 -35.76 12.42
N GLN A 4 67.63 -34.84 13.03
CA GLN A 4 66.26 -35.01 13.49
C GLN A 4 65.31 -34.92 12.29
N LEU A 5 64.42 -35.90 12.16
CA LEU A 5 63.22 -35.84 11.33
C LEU A 5 62.14 -35.07 12.12
N THR A 6 61.90 -33.82 11.77
CA THR A 6 60.79 -33.01 12.30
C THR A 6 59.53 -33.28 11.50
N SER A 7 58.50 -33.82 12.16
CA SER A 7 57.14 -33.94 11.63
C SER A 7 56.47 -32.56 11.58
N THR A 8 56.07 -32.12 10.40
CA THR A 8 55.29 -30.91 10.20
C THR A 8 53.83 -31.17 10.62
N GLN A 9 53.43 -30.63 11.78
CA GLN A 9 52.02 -30.48 12.14
C GLN A 9 51.40 -29.45 11.19
N GLY A 10 50.42 -29.88 10.39
CA GLY A 10 49.58 -28.97 9.61
C GLY A 10 48.69 -28.16 10.54
N MET A 11 49.02 -26.88 10.73
CA MET A 11 48.07 -25.89 11.23
C MET A 11 46.94 -25.76 10.20
N ARG A 12 45.77 -26.34 10.49
CA ARG A 12 44.52 -25.89 9.87
C ARG A 12 44.20 -24.52 10.44
N SER A 13 44.56 -23.48 9.70
CA SER A 13 44.02 -22.14 9.91
C SER A 13 42.51 -22.21 9.68
N SER A 14 41.75 -22.02 10.76
CA SER A 14 40.32 -21.73 10.71
C SER A 14 40.12 -20.37 10.06
N ASP A 15 39.99 -20.37 8.74
CA ASP A 15 39.56 -19.21 7.97
C ASP A 15 38.07 -19.02 8.22
N THR A 16 37.73 -18.33 9.32
CA THR A 16 36.40 -17.76 9.50
C THR A 16 36.26 -16.67 8.47
N GLY A 17 35.70 -17.04 7.31
CA GLY A 17 35.29 -16.10 6.29
C GLY A 17 34.37 -15.05 6.91
N SER A 18 34.93 -13.88 7.16
CA SER A 18 34.21 -12.65 7.44
C SER A 18 33.29 -12.41 6.24
N GLN A 19 32.03 -12.85 6.34
CA GLN A 19 30.97 -12.31 5.52
C GLN A 19 30.94 -10.81 5.83
N HIS A 20 31.53 -10.02 4.94
CA HIS A 20 31.34 -8.58 4.95
C HIS A 20 29.83 -8.35 4.80
N ALA A 21 29.15 -8.10 5.92
CA ALA A 21 27.76 -7.69 5.90
C ALA A 21 27.69 -6.41 5.09
N THR A 22 27.02 -6.46 3.92
CA THR A 22 26.73 -5.27 3.15
C THR A 22 26.03 -4.28 4.06
N PRO A 23 26.48 -3.02 4.14
CA PRO A 23 25.85 -2.04 5.00
C PRO A 23 24.37 -1.87 4.61
N PRO A 24 23.47 -1.67 5.59
CA PRO A 24 22.06 -1.44 5.33
C PRO A 24 21.85 -0.32 4.32
N ARG A 25 20.90 -0.50 3.39
CA ARG A 25 20.55 0.57 2.45
C ARG A 25 19.92 1.74 3.20
N SER A 26 20.31 2.96 2.85
CA SER A 26 19.67 4.18 3.32
C SER A 26 18.38 4.47 2.56
N GLN A 27 17.51 5.29 3.14
CA GLN A 27 16.28 5.76 2.47
C GLN A 27 16.59 6.51 1.16
N ASP A 28 17.64 7.33 1.14
CA ASP A 28 18.08 8.05 -0.06
C ASP A 28 18.52 7.09 -1.18
N GLN A 29 19.19 6.00 -0.83
CA GLN A 29 19.57 4.97 -1.81
C GLN A 29 18.32 4.30 -2.39
N MET A 30 17.36 3.92 -1.54
CA MET A 30 16.10 3.32 -2.00
C MET A 30 15.31 4.28 -2.90
N MET A 31 15.30 5.58 -2.59
CA MET A 31 14.67 6.60 -3.44
C MET A 31 15.34 6.70 -4.81
N GLY A 32 16.68 6.62 -4.86
CA GLY A 32 17.44 6.60 -6.11
C GLY A 32 17.11 5.37 -6.96
N ASP A 33 17.07 4.19 -6.34
CA ASP A 33 16.70 2.93 -6.99
C ASP A 33 15.26 2.99 -7.56
N CYS A 34 14.30 3.45 -6.74
CA CYS A 34 12.89 3.55 -7.14
C CYS A 34 12.67 4.60 -8.24
N GLU A 35 13.43 5.70 -8.25
CA GLU A 35 13.34 6.70 -9.31
C GLU A 35 13.72 6.11 -10.67
N VAL A 36 14.83 5.35 -10.72
CA VAL A 36 15.29 4.68 -11.95
C VAL A 36 14.30 3.61 -12.39
N GLU A 37 13.69 2.91 -11.43
CA GLU A 37 12.74 1.85 -11.72
C GLU A 37 11.41 2.36 -12.29
N ILE A 38 10.85 3.42 -11.71
CA ILE A 38 9.62 4.04 -12.21
C ILE A 38 9.89 4.76 -13.54
N ASP A 39 10.94 5.58 -13.59
CA ASP A 39 11.30 6.39 -14.76
C ASP A 39 10.07 7.07 -15.41
N ALA A 40 9.80 6.84 -16.70
CA ALA A 40 8.66 7.40 -17.42
C ALA A 40 7.34 6.60 -17.27
N HIS A 41 7.27 5.63 -16.36
CA HIS A 41 6.11 4.73 -16.19
C HIS A 41 5.15 5.29 -15.13
N THR A 42 4.78 6.56 -15.31
CA THR A 42 3.76 7.22 -14.52
C THR A 42 2.63 7.66 -15.45
N TRP A 43 1.41 7.26 -15.14
CA TRP A 43 0.20 7.63 -15.89
C TRP A 43 -0.72 8.42 -14.99
N GLU A 44 -1.16 9.58 -15.47
CA GLU A 44 -2.04 10.48 -14.73
C GLU A 44 -3.44 10.42 -15.32
N PHE A 45 -4.45 10.36 -14.46
CA PHE A 45 -5.87 10.33 -14.84
C PHE A 45 -6.69 11.22 -13.93
N ASP A 46 -7.84 11.66 -14.42
CA ASP A 46 -8.80 12.42 -13.64
C ASP A 46 -9.35 11.59 -12.45
N SER A 47 -9.86 12.30 -11.45
CA SER A 47 -10.37 11.70 -10.20
C SER A 47 -11.52 10.73 -10.40
N LEU A 48 -12.35 10.90 -11.44
CA LEU A 48 -13.45 9.97 -11.73
C LEU A 48 -12.88 8.66 -12.28
N THR A 49 -11.94 8.72 -13.21
CA THR A 49 -11.24 7.55 -13.75
C THR A 49 -10.52 6.78 -12.64
N ILE A 50 -9.77 7.48 -11.76
CA ILE A 50 -9.12 6.84 -10.61
C ILE A 50 -10.14 6.22 -9.65
N SER A 51 -11.29 6.88 -9.41
CA SER A 51 -12.35 6.32 -8.56
C SER A 51 -12.89 5.00 -9.12
N ARG A 52 -13.05 4.87 -10.43
CA ARG A 52 -13.46 3.60 -11.07
C ARG A 52 -12.36 2.54 -11.00
N MET A 53 -11.09 2.93 -11.18
CA MET A 53 -9.94 2.02 -11.02
C MET A 53 -9.87 1.44 -9.60
N LEU A 54 -10.16 2.25 -8.58
CA LEU A 54 -10.15 1.82 -7.17
C LEU A 54 -11.47 1.22 -6.69
N SER A 55 -12.58 1.42 -7.40
CA SER A 55 -13.89 0.92 -6.99
C SER A 55 -13.91 -0.61 -6.89
N PRO A 56 -14.63 -1.18 -5.90
CA PRO A 56 -15.18 -2.52 -6.03
C PRO A 56 -15.95 -2.61 -7.35
N LYS A 57 -15.72 -3.67 -8.11
CA LYS A 57 -16.29 -3.84 -9.44
C LYS A 57 -16.33 -5.29 -9.86
N THR A 58 -17.29 -5.61 -10.72
CA THR A 58 -17.42 -6.90 -11.41
C THR A 58 -17.54 -6.66 -12.91
N LEU A 59 -17.28 -7.68 -13.72
CA LEU A 59 -17.62 -7.63 -15.14
C LEU A 59 -19.14 -7.52 -15.29
N ARG A 60 -19.59 -6.72 -16.27
CA ARG A 60 -21.00 -6.68 -16.63
C ARG A 60 -21.45 -8.01 -17.23
N GLU A 61 -22.74 -8.29 -17.13
CA GLU A 61 -23.32 -9.50 -17.70
C GLU A 61 -23.04 -9.58 -19.21
N GLY A 62 -22.51 -10.72 -19.66
CA GLY A 62 -22.16 -10.96 -21.06
C GLY A 62 -20.84 -10.38 -21.53
N VAL A 63 -20.03 -9.78 -20.65
CA VAL A 63 -18.64 -9.37 -20.95
C VAL A 63 -17.68 -10.47 -20.53
N ASP A 64 -16.86 -10.95 -21.45
CA ASP A 64 -15.80 -11.91 -21.13
C ASP A 64 -14.57 -11.17 -20.56
N ALA A 65 -13.84 -11.82 -19.64
CA ALA A 65 -12.66 -11.21 -19.02
C ALA A 65 -11.56 -10.88 -20.04
N GLU A 66 -11.52 -11.61 -21.16
CA GLU A 66 -10.59 -11.38 -22.26
C GLU A 66 -10.88 -10.06 -23.02
N ASP A 67 -12.10 -9.52 -22.91
CA ASP A 67 -12.51 -8.28 -23.57
C ASP A 67 -12.11 -7.01 -22.81
N VAL A 68 -11.51 -7.15 -21.61
CA VAL A 68 -11.07 -6.03 -20.77
C VAL A 68 -9.55 -5.96 -20.82
N GLU A 69 -9.02 -5.18 -21.76
CA GLU A 69 -7.58 -5.09 -22.01
C GLU A 69 -6.91 -3.89 -21.34
N SER A 70 -7.69 -2.83 -21.05
CA SER A 70 -7.14 -1.54 -20.63
C SER A 70 -8.01 -0.82 -19.59
N CYS A 71 -7.46 0.25 -19.02
CA CYS A 71 -8.24 1.17 -18.18
C CYS A 71 -9.33 1.93 -18.95
N GLY A 72 -9.28 1.95 -20.29
CA GLY A 72 -10.35 2.50 -21.12
C GLY A 72 -11.62 1.66 -21.12
N ASP A 73 -11.52 0.39 -20.72
CA ASP A 73 -12.61 -0.59 -20.71
C ASP A 73 -13.36 -0.66 -19.36
N LEU A 74 -13.15 0.33 -18.48
CA LEU A 74 -13.82 0.39 -17.18
C LEU A 74 -15.35 0.56 -17.31
N ASP A 75 -15.84 1.01 -18.45
CA ASP A 75 -17.26 1.05 -18.80
C ASP A 75 -17.89 -0.34 -18.99
N LYS A 76 -17.07 -1.37 -19.27
CA LYS A 76 -17.47 -2.78 -19.31
C LYS A 76 -17.59 -3.41 -17.92
N CYS A 77 -17.18 -2.67 -16.89
CA CYS A 77 -17.32 -3.08 -15.49
C CYS A 77 -18.56 -2.43 -14.87
N ASP A 78 -19.16 -3.13 -13.90
CA ASP A 78 -20.13 -2.57 -12.98
C ASP A 78 -19.39 -2.10 -11.73
N CYS A 79 -19.11 -0.80 -11.64
CA CYS A 79 -18.33 -0.22 -10.56
C CYS A 79 -19.26 0.34 -9.48
N SER A 80 -19.01 0.02 -8.21
CA SER A 80 -19.78 0.55 -7.08
C SER A 80 -19.91 2.09 -7.07
N VAL A 81 -18.91 2.81 -7.57
CA VAL A 81 -18.95 4.28 -7.70
C VAL A 81 -19.95 4.81 -8.72
N ASP A 82 -20.44 3.98 -9.65
CA ASP A 82 -21.42 4.37 -10.67
C ASP A 82 -22.87 4.19 -10.20
N HIS A 83 -23.10 3.57 -9.03
CA HIS A 83 -24.45 3.36 -8.50
C HIS A 83 -25.03 4.64 -7.88
N PRO A 84 -26.37 4.81 -7.86
CA PRO A 84 -27.02 6.00 -7.33
C PRO A 84 -26.67 6.33 -5.88
N PHE A 85 -26.47 5.32 -5.03
CA PHE A 85 -26.11 5.54 -3.62
C PHE A 85 -24.79 6.29 -3.48
N PHE A 86 -23.83 6.07 -4.39
CA PHE A 86 -22.53 6.73 -4.33
C PHE A 86 -22.65 8.21 -4.64
N GLN A 87 -23.40 8.55 -5.71
CA GLN A 87 -23.64 9.95 -6.07
C GLN A 87 -24.40 10.68 -4.97
N GLN A 88 -25.40 10.03 -4.34
CA GLN A 88 -26.13 10.60 -3.22
C GLN A 88 -25.23 10.85 -2.00
N ALA A 89 -24.33 9.91 -1.67
CA ALA A 89 -23.34 10.10 -0.61
C ALA A 89 -22.37 11.25 -0.93
N LEU A 90 -21.91 11.34 -2.19
CA LEU A 90 -21.02 12.40 -2.64
C LEU A 90 -21.70 13.77 -2.56
N ASP A 91 -22.94 13.88 -3.03
CA ASP A 91 -23.74 15.12 -2.95
C ASP A 91 -23.95 15.53 -1.48
N GLN A 92 -24.20 14.56 -0.60
CA GLN A 92 -24.35 14.82 0.84
C GLN A 92 -23.07 15.41 1.46
N VAL A 93 -21.91 14.79 1.25
CA VAL A 93 -20.65 15.32 1.82
C VAL A 93 -20.18 16.61 1.18
N THR A 94 -20.62 16.88 -0.06
CA THR A 94 -20.21 18.07 -0.81
C THR A 94 -21.20 19.23 -0.77
N SER A 95 -22.38 19.03 -0.16
CA SER A 95 -23.44 20.04 -0.05
C SER A 95 -23.01 21.35 0.60
N ASP A 96 -21.99 21.33 1.47
CA ASP A 96 -21.52 22.50 2.24
C ASP A 96 -20.02 22.81 2.05
N LEU A 97 -19.46 22.47 0.87
CA LEU A 97 -18.03 22.73 0.58
C LEU A 97 -17.65 24.20 0.52
N SER A 98 -18.62 25.08 0.26
CA SER A 98 -18.40 26.53 0.24
C SER A 98 -18.11 27.09 1.64
N ASN A 99 -18.69 26.48 2.68
CA ASN A 99 -18.48 26.89 4.08
C ASN A 99 -17.43 26.03 4.80
N THR A 100 -17.07 24.87 4.26
CA THR A 100 -15.98 24.04 4.79
C THR A 100 -14.63 24.57 4.31
N MET A 101 -13.94 25.33 5.17
CA MET A 101 -12.54 25.73 4.94
C MET A 101 -11.60 24.90 5.80
N PHE A 102 -10.47 24.50 5.21
CA PHE A 102 -9.38 23.85 5.92
C PHE A 102 -8.23 24.83 6.06
N GLU A 103 -7.64 24.87 7.25
CA GLU A 103 -6.43 25.65 7.49
C GLU A 103 -5.21 24.89 6.98
N TRP A 104 -4.34 25.60 6.27
CA TRP A 104 -3.07 25.07 5.76
C TRP A 104 -1.91 25.90 6.31
N ALA A 105 -0.74 25.27 6.45
CA ALA A 105 0.43 25.96 6.98
C ALA A 105 0.78 27.20 6.11
N PRO A 106 0.78 28.43 6.66
CA PRO A 106 0.88 29.66 5.87
C PRO A 106 2.24 29.80 5.16
N ASN A 107 3.30 29.21 5.73
CA ASN A 107 4.66 29.29 5.19
C ASN A 107 5.07 28.04 4.39
N GLY A 108 4.16 27.07 4.22
CA GLY A 108 4.48 25.79 3.57
C GLY A 108 5.51 24.95 4.33
N SER A 109 5.65 25.16 5.65
CA SER A 109 6.47 24.32 6.52
C SER A 109 5.93 22.89 6.47
N GLU A 110 6.79 21.95 6.09
CA GLU A 110 6.42 20.55 5.90
C GLU A 110 5.86 19.95 7.20
N ARG A 111 6.60 20.08 8.31
CA ARG A 111 6.21 19.50 9.60
C ARG A 111 4.97 20.12 10.22
N GLU A 112 4.75 21.42 9.98
CA GLU A 112 3.51 22.09 10.41
C GLU A 112 2.30 21.63 9.60
N SER A 113 2.52 21.12 8.38
CA SER A 113 1.45 20.63 7.52
C SER A 113 0.95 19.25 7.93
N TYR A 114 1.73 18.46 8.67
CA TYR A 114 1.36 17.09 9.06
C TYR A 114 0.03 17.02 9.83
N PRO A 115 -0.14 17.74 10.97
CA PRO A 115 -1.40 17.67 11.73
C PRO A 115 -2.59 18.23 10.94
N LEU A 116 -2.38 19.25 10.11
CA LEU A 116 -3.43 19.85 9.29
C LEU A 116 -3.93 18.88 8.21
N PHE A 117 -2.99 18.21 7.53
CA PHE A 117 -3.33 17.20 6.52
C PHE A 117 -4.03 15.98 7.13
N VAL A 118 -3.56 15.48 8.28
CA VAL A 118 -4.22 14.38 9.00
C VAL A 118 -5.63 14.79 9.45
N THR A 119 -5.81 16.01 9.94
CA THR A 119 -7.12 16.55 10.31
C THR A 119 -8.06 16.60 9.11
N PHE A 120 -7.57 17.07 7.96
CA PHE A 120 -8.32 17.06 6.70
C PHE A 120 -8.78 15.64 6.33
N LEU A 121 -7.85 14.68 6.25
CA LEU A 121 -8.16 13.30 5.88
C LEU A 121 -9.19 12.66 6.81
N ASN A 122 -8.99 12.79 8.13
CA ASN A 122 -9.90 12.23 9.13
C ASN A 122 -11.29 12.90 9.08
N THR A 123 -11.36 14.21 8.82
CA THR A 123 -12.63 14.91 8.61
C THR A 123 -13.37 14.38 7.39
N CYS A 124 -12.65 14.17 6.29
CA CYS A 124 -13.22 13.57 5.09
C CYS A 124 -13.72 12.15 5.37
N ILE A 125 -12.92 11.30 6.01
CA ILE A 125 -13.29 9.93 6.37
C ILE A 125 -14.56 9.90 7.22
N ASP A 126 -14.64 10.73 8.26
CA ASP A 126 -15.81 10.79 9.15
C ASP A 126 -17.08 11.18 8.39
N LYS A 127 -17.01 12.24 7.57
CA LYS A 127 -18.13 12.68 6.73
C LYS A 127 -18.53 11.59 5.71
N CYS A 128 -17.57 10.96 5.05
CA CYS A 128 -17.83 9.90 4.08
C CYS A 128 -18.47 8.67 4.73
N HIS A 129 -18.01 8.25 5.90
CA HIS A 129 -18.68 7.19 6.66
C HIS A 129 -20.12 7.55 6.98
N SER A 130 -20.36 8.73 7.57
CA SER A 130 -21.72 9.17 7.90
C SER A 130 -22.64 9.25 6.68
N ALA A 131 -22.11 9.68 5.53
CA ALA A 131 -22.88 9.72 4.29
C ALA A 131 -23.24 8.31 3.82
N LEU A 132 -22.25 7.41 3.67
CA LEU A 132 -22.50 6.02 3.26
C LEU A 132 -23.44 5.27 4.22
N ASP A 133 -23.31 5.50 5.54
CA ASP A 133 -24.16 4.88 6.57
C ASP A 133 -25.64 5.29 6.42
N SER A 134 -25.91 6.41 5.74
CA SER A 134 -27.26 6.91 5.47
C SER A 134 -27.83 6.50 4.10
N GLN A 135 -27.04 5.89 3.22
CA GLN A 135 -27.47 5.54 1.87
C GLN A 135 -27.98 4.09 1.76
N PRO A 136 -29.24 3.86 1.35
CA PRO A 136 -29.73 2.54 1.03
C PRO A 136 -28.92 1.93 -0.13
N GLY A 137 -28.37 0.73 0.07
CA GLY A 137 -27.59 0.00 -0.93
C GLY A 137 -26.07 0.19 -0.84
N ALA A 138 -25.58 1.10 0.01
CA ALA A 138 -24.17 1.09 0.38
C ALA A 138 -23.87 -0.10 1.31
N PRO A 139 -22.67 -0.71 1.25
CA PRO A 139 -22.27 -1.75 2.20
C PRO A 139 -22.32 -1.22 3.62
N SER A 140 -22.73 -2.05 4.58
CA SER A 140 -22.82 -1.62 5.98
C SER A 140 -21.43 -1.27 6.52
N ARG A 141 -21.36 -0.47 7.58
CA ARG A 141 -20.06 0.02 8.08
C ARG A 141 -19.14 -1.12 8.51
N ASP A 142 -19.69 -2.14 9.15
CA ASP A 142 -18.98 -3.32 9.65
C ASP A 142 -18.53 -4.27 8.53
N GLU A 143 -19.20 -4.25 7.37
CA GLU A 143 -18.78 -4.99 6.17
C GLU A 143 -17.61 -4.32 5.42
N ARG A 144 -17.33 -3.04 5.69
CA ARG A 144 -16.25 -2.32 5.03
C ARG A 144 -14.89 -2.73 5.60
N TRP A 145 -13.96 -3.06 4.70
CA TRP A 145 -12.54 -3.32 4.98
C TRP A 145 -11.88 -2.21 5.82
N TYR A 146 -12.29 -0.96 5.58
CA TYR A 146 -11.81 0.23 6.28
C TYR A 146 -12.90 0.87 7.15
N SER A 147 -13.66 0.06 7.90
CA SER A 147 -14.74 0.48 8.82
C SER A 147 -14.32 1.52 9.88
N ASN A 148 -13.05 1.48 10.28
CA ASN A 148 -12.43 2.33 11.30
C ASN A 148 -11.09 2.93 10.84
N LEU A 149 -10.93 3.20 9.54
CA LEU A 149 -9.72 3.83 9.01
C LEU A 149 -9.47 5.18 9.69
N ARG A 150 -8.24 5.37 10.15
CA ARG A 150 -7.76 6.63 10.71
C ARG A 150 -6.36 6.93 10.22
N PHE A 151 -6.10 8.21 10.00
CA PHE A 151 -4.77 8.73 9.76
C PHE A 151 -4.22 9.36 11.04
N VAL A 152 -2.92 9.23 11.26
CA VAL A 152 -2.20 9.83 12.38
C VAL A 152 -0.91 10.48 11.87
N VAL A 153 -0.47 11.53 12.57
CA VAL A 153 0.91 12.02 12.40
C VAL A 153 1.82 10.98 13.03
N TYR A 154 2.72 10.42 12.25
CA TYR A 154 3.65 9.41 12.74
C TYR A 154 5.03 10.02 13.02
N ASP A 155 5.68 10.56 11.98
CA ASP A 155 6.97 11.25 12.04
C ASP A 155 8.07 10.46 12.80
N LYS A 156 8.02 9.12 12.73
CA LYS A 156 8.87 8.18 13.46
C LYS A 156 9.40 7.09 12.53
N GLN A 157 10.44 6.38 12.99
CA GLN A 157 10.92 5.19 12.31
C GLN A 157 9.93 4.04 12.48
N MET A 158 9.75 3.24 11.42
CA MET A 158 9.01 1.98 11.46
C MET A 158 9.70 0.97 12.38
N ALA A 159 8.95 -0.03 12.85
CA ALA A 159 9.48 -1.11 13.67
C ALA A 159 10.36 -2.08 12.87
N ASP A 160 10.07 -2.20 11.56
CA ASP A 160 10.76 -3.03 10.59
C ASP A 160 11.42 -2.20 9.48
N GLY A 161 12.47 -2.80 8.90
CA GLY A 161 13.07 -2.37 7.64
C GLY A 161 12.71 -3.35 6.53
N VAL A 162 13.15 -3.04 5.30
CA VAL A 162 12.87 -3.85 4.10
C VAL A 162 14.19 -4.20 3.41
N GLU A 163 14.43 -5.49 3.17
CA GLU A 163 15.68 -6.01 2.56
C GLU A 163 16.97 -5.52 3.25
N GLY A 164 16.99 -5.57 4.58
CA GLY A 164 18.14 -5.11 5.34
C GLY A 164 18.37 -3.61 5.23
N SER A 165 17.40 -2.81 4.77
CA SER A 165 17.43 -1.36 4.91
C SER A 165 17.28 -0.94 6.36
N HIS A 166 17.72 0.28 6.67
CA HIS A 166 17.35 0.91 7.92
C HIS A 166 15.82 1.16 7.97
N PRO A 167 15.19 1.05 9.15
CA PRO A 167 13.77 1.36 9.28
C PRO A 167 13.46 2.75 8.76
N LEU A 168 12.49 2.81 7.86
CA LEU A 168 12.09 4.03 7.18
C LEU A 168 11.31 4.94 8.12
N LYS A 169 11.37 6.23 7.83
CA LYS A 169 10.55 7.24 8.50
C LYS A 169 9.40 7.65 7.58
N LEU A 170 8.19 7.71 8.13
CA LEU A 170 7.01 8.26 7.45
C LEU A 170 6.50 9.50 8.14
N ASP A 171 5.96 10.42 7.36
CA ASP A 171 5.33 11.63 7.86
C ASP A 171 3.97 11.30 8.49
N CYS A 172 3.08 10.70 7.71
CA CYS A 172 1.72 10.35 8.12
C CYS A 172 1.39 8.89 7.80
N ALA A 173 0.52 8.29 8.61
CA ALA A 173 0.18 6.87 8.52
C ALA A 173 -1.33 6.66 8.60
N GLY A 174 -1.88 5.91 7.65
CA GLY A 174 -3.26 5.44 7.65
C GLY A 174 -3.36 3.95 7.93
N GLY A 175 -4.34 3.55 8.75
CA GLY A 175 -4.59 2.14 9.05
C GLY A 175 -5.88 1.94 9.83
N ARG A 176 -6.32 0.68 9.91
CA ARG A 176 -7.51 0.31 10.69
C ARG A 176 -7.30 0.55 12.19
N GLY A 177 -8.12 1.40 12.79
CA GLY A 177 -8.14 1.61 14.23
C GLY A 177 -6.89 2.27 14.80
N LEU A 178 -6.10 2.97 13.97
CA LEU A 178 -4.96 3.74 14.47
C LEU A 178 -5.41 4.84 15.44
N GLN A 179 -4.58 5.07 16.46
CA GLN A 179 -4.80 6.10 17.47
C GLN A 179 -3.64 7.09 17.47
N ASP A 180 -3.95 8.34 17.79
CA ASP A 180 -2.94 9.38 17.95
C ASP A 180 -1.89 8.98 18.99
N GLY A 181 -0.63 9.34 18.70
CA GLY A 181 0.49 9.00 19.58
C GLY A 181 0.95 7.54 19.49
N VAL A 182 0.49 6.76 18.50
CA VAL A 182 0.98 5.39 18.25
C VAL A 182 2.52 5.32 18.33
N ALA A 183 3.00 4.39 19.14
CA ALA A 183 4.43 4.31 19.48
C ALA A 183 5.25 3.75 18.32
N LYS A 184 4.74 2.72 17.66
CA LYS A 184 5.39 2.00 16.56
C LYS A 184 4.36 1.50 15.56
N LEU A 185 4.76 1.48 14.30
CA LEU A 185 4.05 0.85 13.19
C LEU A 185 4.98 -0.10 12.47
N CYS A 186 4.44 -1.14 11.84
CA CYS A 186 5.20 -2.04 10.98
C CYS A 186 4.59 -2.13 9.58
N TRP A 187 5.43 -2.46 8.60
CA TRP A 187 4.98 -2.84 7.26
C TRP A 187 4.33 -4.23 7.28
N ASN A 188 4.94 -5.18 8.01
CA ASN A 188 4.48 -6.56 8.09
C ASN A 188 4.27 -7.02 9.54
N THR A 189 3.03 -7.33 9.89
CA THR A 189 2.64 -7.83 11.23
C THR A 189 3.14 -9.23 11.54
N SER A 190 3.56 -10.00 10.53
CA SER A 190 3.97 -11.40 10.68
C SER A 190 5.11 -11.61 11.68
N ASN A 191 5.97 -10.60 11.85
CA ASN A 191 7.15 -10.64 12.72
C ASN A 191 6.99 -9.74 13.96
N HIS A 192 5.84 -9.11 14.14
CA HIS A 192 5.62 -8.03 15.11
C HIS A 192 4.24 -8.13 15.76
N GLU A 193 4.03 -9.17 16.57
CA GLU A 193 2.78 -9.33 17.31
C GLU A 193 2.47 -8.11 18.18
N GLY A 194 1.23 -7.64 18.12
CA GLY A 194 0.75 -6.48 18.89
C GLY A 194 1.19 -5.11 18.34
N ILE A 195 2.02 -5.04 17.29
CA ILE A 195 2.32 -3.77 16.61
C ILE A 195 1.29 -3.55 15.48
N PRO A 196 0.60 -2.40 15.43
CA PRO A 196 -0.34 -2.12 14.34
C PRO A 196 0.35 -2.05 12.98
N GLN A 197 -0.35 -2.55 11.95
CA GLN A 197 0.11 -2.46 10.57
C GLN A 197 -0.19 -1.09 9.97
N LEU A 198 0.73 -0.58 9.15
CA LEU A 198 0.47 0.51 8.23
C LEU A 198 -0.24 -0.03 6.97
N ASP A 199 -1.38 0.55 6.62
CA ASP A 199 -2.13 0.16 5.43
C ASP A 199 -2.02 1.20 4.29
N LEU A 200 -2.11 2.49 4.62
CA LEU A 200 -2.12 3.62 3.68
C LEU A 200 -1.07 4.65 4.09
N PRO A 201 0.16 4.58 3.54
CA PRO A 201 1.19 5.60 3.74
C PRO A 201 0.72 6.95 3.19
N ALA A 202 1.12 8.03 3.85
CA ALA A 202 0.84 9.39 3.42
C ALA A 202 2.11 10.25 3.54
N GLU A 203 2.52 10.85 2.43
CA GLU A 203 3.77 11.61 2.31
C GLU A 203 3.52 13.08 1.99
N ILE A 204 4.30 13.97 2.61
CA ILE A 204 4.12 15.42 2.48
C ILE A 204 5.44 16.04 2.01
N LYS A 205 5.47 16.61 0.80
CA LYS A 205 6.66 17.32 0.25
C LYS A 205 6.24 18.48 -0.64
N SER A 206 7.05 19.54 -0.66
CA SER A 206 6.77 20.72 -1.50
C SER A 206 7.04 20.52 -3.00
N ASN A 207 7.54 19.33 -3.38
CA ASN A 207 7.97 18.98 -4.73
C ASN A 207 7.48 17.57 -5.11
N TRP A 208 6.71 17.48 -6.19
CA TRP A 208 6.14 16.21 -6.66
C TRP A 208 7.18 15.15 -7.02
N ARG A 209 8.32 15.54 -7.58
CA ARG A 209 9.37 14.57 -7.92
C ARG A 209 9.97 13.95 -6.66
N GLN A 210 10.23 14.74 -5.62
CA GLN A 210 10.69 14.20 -4.33
C GLN A 210 9.63 13.33 -3.66
N LEU A 211 8.37 13.80 -3.68
CA LEU A 211 7.24 13.08 -3.13
C LEU A 211 7.10 11.70 -3.79
N LEU A 212 7.08 11.66 -5.13
CA LEU A 212 6.88 10.44 -5.89
C LEU A 212 7.96 9.41 -5.57
N LYS A 213 9.24 9.81 -5.47
CA LYS A 213 10.34 8.91 -5.08
C LYS A 213 10.13 8.32 -3.69
N GLN A 214 9.69 9.13 -2.74
CA GLN A 214 9.49 8.68 -1.37
C GLN A 214 8.26 7.77 -1.26
N ALA A 215 7.17 8.13 -1.93
CA ALA A 215 5.96 7.32 -2.03
C ALA A 215 6.24 5.98 -2.72
N ALA A 216 7.09 5.97 -3.75
CA ALA A 216 7.56 4.78 -4.44
C ALA A 216 8.28 3.81 -3.49
N VAL A 217 9.17 4.33 -2.64
CA VAL A 217 9.81 3.54 -1.58
C VAL A 217 8.76 2.88 -0.67
N TYR A 218 7.69 3.59 -0.30
CA TYR A 218 6.61 3.01 0.50
C TYR A 218 5.81 1.94 -0.26
N GLY A 219 5.54 2.15 -1.55
CA GLY A 219 4.96 1.12 -2.41
C GLY A 219 5.81 -0.15 -2.44
N CYS A 220 7.13 -0.01 -2.63
CA CYS A 220 8.10 -1.10 -2.50
C CYS A 220 8.01 -1.82 -1.14
N CYS A 221 7.89 -1.07 -0.04
CA CYS A 221 7.79 -1.66 1.30
C CYS A 221 6.48 -2.42 1.49
N LEU A 222 5.37 -1.92 0.96
CA LEU A 222 4.09 -2.62 0.98
C LEU A 222 4.10 -3.89 0.13
N PHE A 223 4.76 -3.87 -1.04
CA PHE A 223 5.00 -5.07 -1.83
C PHE A 223 5.93 -6.05 -1.13
N SER A 224 6.96 -5.57 -0.42
CA SER A 224 7.82 -6.42 0.41
C SER A 224 7.02 -7.14 1.49
N ALA A 225 6.17 -6.41 2.21
CA ALA A 225 5.34 -6.93 3.28
C ALA A 225 4.29 -7.93 2.79
N SER A 226 3.75 -7.72 1.59
CA SER A 226 2.75 -8.58 0.95
C SER A 226 3.16 -8.87 -0.51
N PRO A 227 4.06 -9.84 -0.76
CA PRO A 227 4.66 -10.10 -2.08
C PRO A 227 3.66 -10.26 -3.23
N THR A 228 2.52 -10.89 -2.97
CA THR A 228 1.50 -11.17 -3.98
C THR A 228 0.52 -10.02 -4.20
N ARG A 229 0.63 -8.93 -3.42
CA ARG A 229 -0.21 -7.74 -3.57
C ARG A 229 -0.11 -7.21 -5.01
N SER A 230 -1.25 -6.97 -5.64
CA SER A 230 -1.34 -6.56 -7.04
C SER A 230 -1.00 -5.08 -7.23
N TRP A 231 -1.41 -4.24 -6.27
CA TRP A 231 -1.11 -2.82 -6.23
C TRP A 231 -1.13 -2.28 -4.78
N SER A 232 -0.51 -1.13 -4.55
CA SER A 232 -0.51 -0.42 -3.28
C SER A 232 -0.83 1.05 -3.46
N LEU A 233 -1.65 1.61 -2.57
CA LEU A 233 -2.01 3.02 -2.59
C LEU A 233 -1.17 3.81 -1.58
N VAL A 234 -0.63 4.95 -2.02
CA VAL A 234 0.04 5.95 -1.19
C VAL A 234 -0.60 7.31 -1.46
N LEU A 235 -0.85 8.08 -0.41
CA LEU A 235 -1.34 9.46 -0.54
C LEU A 235 -0.16 10.42 -0.59
N GLY A 236 -0.16 11.32 -1.57
CA GLY A 236 0.84 12.37 -1.70
C GLY A 236 0.21 13.74 -1.52
N PHE A 237 0.69 14.53 -0.57
CA PHE A 237 0.25 15.90 -0.38
C PHE A 237 1.39 16.88 -0.65
N ASN A 238 1.20 17.74 -1.65
CA ASN A 238 2.11 18.83 -1.92
C ASN A 238 1.71 20.07 -1.12
N GLN A 239 2.38 20.32 0.01
CA GLN A 239 2.01 21.43 0.90
C GLN A 239 2.22 22.81 0.27
N LYS A 240 3.06 22.93 -0.76
CA LYS A 240 3.30 24.21 -1.44
C LYS A 240 2.15 24.57 -2.38
N SER A 241 1.66 23.61 -3.16
CA SER A 241 0.51 23.81 -4.05
C SER A 241 -0.83 23.48 -3.39
N ARG A 242 -0.80 22.93 -2.17
CA ARG A 242 -1.96 22.40 -1.42
C ARG A 242 -2.76 21.39 -2.24
N SER A 243 -2.03 20.55 -2.96
CA SER A 243 -2.62 19.57 -3.88
C SER A 243 -2.41 18.15 -3.35
N LEU A 244 -3.43 17.32 -3.49
CA LEU A 244 -3.42 15.90 -3.14
C LEU A 244 -3.31 15.05 -4.40
N ARG A 245 -2.58 13.94 -4.32
CA ARG A 245 -2.59 12.87 -5.32
C ARG A 245 -2.79 11.51 -4.65
N PHE A 246 -3.51 10.64 -5.34
CA PHE A 246 -3.64 9.23 -5.01
C PHE A 246 -2.70 8.43 -5.92
N LEU A 247 -1.65 7.86 -5.36
CA LEU A 247 -0.59 7.17 -6.10
C LEU A 247 -0.77 5.66 -5.96
N ILE A 248 -1.20 5.02 -7.05
CA ILE A 248 -1.44 3.58 -7.15
C ILE A 248 -0.19 2.95 -7.78
N PHE A 249 0.68 2.42 -6.94
CA PHE A 249 1.82 1.64 -7.40
C PHE A 249 1.37 0.23 -7.78
N HIS A 250 1.77 -0.25 -8.95
CA HIS A 250 1.50 -1.59 -9.44
C HIS A 250 2.74 -2.11 -10.16
N ARG A 251 2.74 -3.41 -10.52
CA ARG A 251 3.92 -4.07 -11.11
C ARG A 251 4.37 -3.54 -12.48
N GLY A 252 3.60 -2.61 -13.06
CA GLY A 252 3.93 -1.91 -14.30
C GLY A 252 4.48 -0.49 -14.10
N GLY A 253 4.40 0.09 -12.91
CA GLY A 253 4.77 1.48 -12.63
C GLY A 253 3.84 2.14 -11.61
N CYS A 254 3.51 3.41 -11.86
CA CYS A 254 2.60 4.20 -11.01
C CYS A 254 1.44 4.75 -11.83
N THR A 255 0.22 4.48 -11.41
CA THR A 255 -0.97 5.21 -11.87
C THR A 255 -1.33 6.23 -10.81
N ALA A 256 -1.51 7.50 -11.18
CA ALA A 256 -1.75 8.59 -10.26
C ALA A 256 -3.01 9.37 -10.65
N SER A 257 -3.70 9.94 -9.67
CA SER A 257 -4.61 11.04 -9.96
C SER A 257 -3.84 12.26 -10.47
N GLU A 258 -4.50 13.07 -11.28
CA GLU A 258 -4.10 14.46 -11.49
C GLU A 258 -4.01 15.22 -10.15
N ASP A 259 -3.44 16.42 -10.19
CA ASP A 259 -3.32 17.30 -9.02
C ASP A 259 -4.69 17.75 -8.51
N ILE A 260 -5.10 17.23 -7.35
CA ILE A 260 -6.35 17.60 -6.69
C ILE A 260 -6.08 18.80 -5.78
N ASN A 261 -6.34 20.00 -6.27
CA ASN A 261 -6.14 21.23 -5.51
C ASN A 261 -7.18 21.38 -4.38
N LEU A 262 -6.74 21.45 -3.12
CA LEU A 262 -7.65 21.49 -1.98
C LEU A 262 -8.18 22.89 -1.66
N ASP A 263 -7.62 23.94 -2.28
CA ASP A 263 -8.14 25.30 -2.14
C ASP A 263 -9.42 25.51 -2.97
N ASP A 264 -9.63 24.73 -4.03
CA ASP A 264 -10.84 24.80 -4.86
C ASP A 264 -11.94 23.81 -4.42
N GLN A 265 -13.18 24.13 -4.80
CA GLN A 265 -14.34 23.34 -4.41
C GLN A 265 -14.39 21.99 -5.15
N GLU A 266 -14.06 21.97 -6.44
CA GLU A 266 -14.09 20.74 -7.25
C GLU A 266 -13.01 19.75 -6.82
N GLY A 267 -11.80 20.21 -6.50
CA GLY A 267 -10.72 19.40 -5.95
C GLY A 267 -11.05 18.88 -4.56
N ARG A 268 -11.69 19.66 -3.68
CA ARG A 268 -12.22 19.10 -2.42
C ARG A 268 -13.26 18.01 -2.68
N LYS A 269 -14.18 18.22 -3.62
CA LYS A 269 -15.16 17.22 -4.04
C LYS A 269 -14.50 15.95 -4.60
N ASP A 270 -13.44 16.09 -5.38
CA ASP A 270 -12.66 14.98 -5.91
C ASP A 270 -11.91 14.21 -4.82
N ALA A 271 -11.38 14.90 -3.81
CA ALA A 271 -10.81 14.25 -2.63
C ALA A 271 -11.88 13.45 -1.87
N TYR A 272 -13.08 14.01 -1.68
CA TYR A 272 -14.22 13.28 -1.10
C TYR A 272 -14.60 12.06 -1.95
N ARG A 273 -14.66 12.19 -3.29
CA ARG A 273 -14.96 11.09 -4.20
C ARG A 273 -14.00 9.92 -3.99
N LEU A 274 -12.69 10.18 -4.00
CA LEU A 274 -11.69 9.12 -3.87
C LEU A 274 -11.66 8.50 -2.47
N ILE A 275 -11.87 9.29 -1.41
CA ILE A 275 -11.99 8.77 -0.04
C ILE A 275 -13.26 7.91 0.09
N LEU A 276 -14.40 8.37 -0.44
CA LEU A 276 -15.64 7.58 -0.52
C LEU A 276 -15.39 6.24 -1.21
N THR A 277 -14.71 6.24 -2.35
CA THR A 277 -14.36 5.02 -3.10
C THR A 277 -13.56 4.03 -2.25
N ILE A 278 -12.53 4.51 -1.53
CA ILE A 278 -11.70 3.66 -0.66
C ILE A 278 -12.53 3.03 0.46
N LEU A 279 -13.51 3.77 0.99
CA LEU A 279 -14.38 3.27 2.05
C LEU A 279 -15.45 2.28 1.54
N LEU A 280 -15.63 2.12 0.23
CA LEU A 280 -16.50 1.07 -0.32
C LEU A 280 -15.86 -0.33 -0.33
N TRP A 281 -14.56 -0.42 -0.09
CA TRP A 281 -13.87 -1.71 -0.08
C TRP A 281 -14.43 -2.59 1.04
N THR A 282 -14.92 -3.77 0.70
CA THR A 282 -15.40 -4.78 1.66
C THR A 282 -14.39 -5.90 1.84
N GLU A 283 -13.80 -6.35 0.74
CA GLU A 283 -12.80 -7.42 0.71
C GLU A 283 -11.33 -6.94 0.64
N PRO A 284 -10.36 -7.72 1.16
CA PRO A 284 -8.94 -7.38 1.09
C PRO A 284 -8.43 -7.11 -0.33
N TYR A 285 -8.96 -7.81 -1.35
CA TYR A 285 -8.49 -7.64 -2.72
C TYR A 285 -8.88 -6.31 -3.34
N HIS A 286 -9.92 -5.65 -2.81
CA HIS A 286 -10.22 -4.26 -3.16
C HIS A 286 -9.14 -3.29 -2.67
N ALA A 287 -8.32 -3.69 -1.68
CA ALA A 287 -7.14 -2.97 -1.21
C ALA A 287 -5.83 -3.49 -1.81
N GLY A 288 -5.92 -4.25 -2.91
CA GLY A 288 -4.79 -4.80 -3.66
C GLY A 288 -4.20 -6.11 -3.13
N PHE A 289 -4.70 -6.64 -2.01
CA PHE A 289 -4.25 -7.95 -1.51
C PHE A 289 -4.73 -9.09 -2.43
N SER A 290 -4.04 -10.24 -2.40
CA SER A 290 -4.50 -11.40 -3.17
C SER A 290 -5.60 -12.13 -2.43
N SER A 291 -6.64 -12.57 -3.13
CA SER A 291 -7.68 -13.44 -2.57
C SER A 291 -7.17 -14.85 -2.23
N PHE A 292 -6.09 -15.30 -2.89
CA PHE A 292 -5.53 -16.63 -2.73
C PHE A 292 -4.31 -16.71 -1.80
N SER A 293 -3.87 -15.59 -1.20
CA SER A 293 -2.70 -15.60 -0.32
C SER A 293 -2.81 -14.62 0.83
N THR A 294 -2.37 -15.06 2.00
CA THR A 294 -2.16 -14.22 3.19
C THR A 294 -0.70 -13.83 3.38
N GLY A 295 0.18 -14.19 2.44
CA GLY A 295 1.64 -14.12 2.57
C GLY A 295 2.24 -15.22 3.47
N LYS A 296 1.45 -15.79 4.38
CA LYS A 296 1.83 -16.97 5.19
C LYS A 296 1.27 -18.28 4.61
N GLU A 297 0.18 -18.18 3.87
CA GLU A 297 -0.50 -19.32 3.27
C GLU A 297 -0.90 -19.00 1.83
N PHE A 298 -1.05 -20.06 1.05
CA PHE A 298 -1.55 -20.04 -0.32
C PHE A 298 -2.72 -21.01 -0.45
N ALA A 299 -3.81 -20.55 -1.05
CA ALA A 299 -4.87 -21.41 -1.57
C ALA A 299 -4.51 -21.81 -3.00
N VAL A 300 -4.14 -23.07 -3.21
CA VAL A 300 -3.76 -23.61 -4.52
C VAL A 300 -4.88 -24.50 -5.04
N PRO A 301 -5.37 -24.29 -6.29
CA PRO A 301 -6.34 -25.17 -6.92
C PRO A 301 -5.87 -26.62 -6.90
N SER A 302 -6.76 -27.54 -6.49
CA SER A 302 -6.48 -28.98 -6.42
C SER A 302 -7.31 -29.80 -7.41
N ASP A 303 -8.14 -29.14 -8.22
CA ASP A 303 -8.88 -29.73 -9.32
C ASP A 303 -8.81 -28.82 -10.55
N ASP A 304 -9.05 -29.40 -11.73
CA ASP A 304 -8.95 -28.69 -13.02
C ASP A 304 -9.99 -27.58 -13.16
N MET A 305 -11.06 -27.63 -12.35
CA MET A 305 -12.15 -26.66 -12.35
C MET A 305 -11.94 -25.51 -11.36
N GLY A 306 -10.88 -25.53 -10.55
CA GLY A 306 -10.60 -24.55 -9.51
C GLY A 306 -11.65 -24.46 -8.39
N LYS A 307 -12.51 -25.48 -8.25
CA LYS A 307 -13.59 -25.51 -7.25
C LYS A 307 -13.10 -25.98 -5.90
N LYS A 308 -12.01 -26.74 -5.87
CA LYS A 308 -11.35 -27.19 -4.64
C LYS A 308 -9.97 -26.57 -4.55
N HIS A 309 -9.57 -26.24 -3.33
CA HIS A 309 -8.24 -25.74 -3.04
C HIS A 309 -7.61 -26.55 -1.91
N VAL A 310 -6.28 -26.66 -1.97
CA VAL A 310 -5.45 -27.08 -0.86
C VAL A 310 -4.75 -25.84 -0.31
N THR A 311 -4.77 -25.72 1.01
CA THR A 311 -4.03 -24.67 1.71
C THR A 311 -2.60 -25.14 1.95
N LEU A 312 -1.63 -24.35 1.48
CA LEU A 312 -0.22 -24.58 1.68
C LEU A 312 0.35 -23.47 2.55
N LYS A 313 1.05 -23.85 3.63
CA LYS A 313 1.75 -22.92 4.51
C LYS A 313 3.14 -22.62 3.98
N VAL A 314 3.55 -21.36 4.05
CA VAL A 314 4.92 -20.94 3.75
C VAL A 314 5.83 -21.39 4.88
N VAL A 315 6.74 -22.31 4.55
CA VAL A 315 7.81 -22.76 5.47
C VAL A 315 8.98 -21.80 5.41
N LYS A 316 9.37 -21.40 4.20
CA LYS A 316 10.52 -20.52 3.97
C LYS A 316 10.41 -19.76 2.66
N THR A 317 10.62 -18.45 2.70
CA THR A 317 10.84 -17.65 1.48
C THR A 317 12.28 -17.87 1.01
N LEU A 318 12.44 -18.39 -0.21
CA LEU A 318 13.75 -18.65 -0.83
C LEU A 318 14.23 -17.44 -1.63
N TYR A 319 13.29 -16.75 -2.27
CA TYR A 319 13.58 -15.58 -3.10
C TYR A 319 12.35 -14.69 -3.21
N HIS A 320 12.53 -13.38 -3.19
CA HIS A 320 11.48 -12.41 -3.48
C HIS A 320 12.12 -11.18 -4.15
N THR A 321 11.55 -10.73 -5.27
CA THR A 321 11.93 -9.46 -5.90
C THR A 321 11.16 -8.29 -5.28
N ILE A 322 11.87 -7.36 -4.64
CA ILE A 322 11.27 -6.14 -4.06
C ILE A 322 11.57 -4.97 -4.99
N ALA A 323 10.56 -4.62 -5.75
CA ALA A 323 10.64 -3.78 -6.92
C ALA A 323 9.22 -3.28 -7.24
N ILE A 324 9.06 -2.02 -7.62
CA ILE A 324 7.78 -1.49 -8.09
C ILE A 324 7.44 -2.07 -9.45
N ARG A 325 8.31 -1.89 -10.44
CA ARG A 325 8.17 -2.32 -11.82
C ARG A 325 8.99 -3.57 -12.06
N SER A 326 8.37 -4.73 -11.86
CA SER A 326 9.02 -6.02 -12.06
C SER A 326 7.98 -7.14 -12.16
N ARG A 327 8.42 -8.35 -12.53
CA ARG A 327 7.57 -9.56 -12.55
C ARG A 327 7.18 -10.07 -11.16
N ALA A 328 7.46 -9.33 -10.07
CA ALA A 328 7.05 -9.64 -8.70
C ALA A 328 7.35 -11.08 -8.27
N THR A 329 8.51 -11.61 -8.66
CA THR A 329 8.83 -13.03 -8.47
C THR A 329 8.96 -13.37 -7.00
N LEU A 330 8.18 -14.36 -6.55
CA LEU A 330 8.28 -14.98 -5.23
C LEU A 330 8.54 -16.48 -5.40
N VAL A 331 9.55 -16.99 -4.70
CA VAL A 331 9.83 -18.42 -4.58
C VAL A 331 9.80 -18.77 -3.11
N ALA A 332 8.89 -19.66 -2.73
CA ALA A 332 8.71 -20.11 -1.36
C ALA A 332 8.69 -21.64 -1.30
N LEU A 333 9.34 -22.18 -0.28
CA LEU A 333 9.11 -23.54 0.18
C LEU A 333 7.79 -23.57 0.94
N VAL A 334 6.89 -24.45 0.53
CA VAL A 334 5.54 -24.58 1.10
C VAL A 334 5.25 -26.02 1.52
N SER A 335 4.39 -26.19 2.52
CA SER A 335 3.95 -27.51 3.01
C SER A 335 2.43 -27.54 3.18
N PRO A 336 1.76 -28.69 2.97
CA PRO A 336 0.34 -28.83 3.25
C PRO A 336 0.04 -28.61 4.74
N THR A 337 -1.04 -27.89 5.07
CA THR A 337 -1.44 -27.66 6.47
C THR A 337 -1.86 -28.95 7.20
N ASN A 338 -2.12 -30.04 6.46
CA ASN A 338 -2.46 -31.37 7.01
C ASN A 338 -1.25 -32.30 7.17
N ALA A 339 -0.02 -31.84 6.90
CA ALA A 339 1.15 -32.60 7.26
C ALA A 339 1.35 -32.44 8.77
N SER A 340 0.95 -33.44 9.54
CA SER A 340 1.45 -33.64 10.90
C SER A 340 2.95 -33.39 10.92
N GLU A 341 3.41 -32.57 11.87
CA GLU A 341 4.80 -32.57 12.26
C GLU A 341 5.23 -34.01 12.49
N GLU A 342 6.07 -34.55 11.62
CA GLU A 342 7.00 -35.60 12.01
C GLU A 342 8.41 -35.01 11.98
N PRO A 343 9.16 -35.15 13.08
CA PRO A 343 10.51 -34.63 13.20
C PRO A 343 11.49 -35.56 12.50
N GLU A 344 12.51 -34.98 11.87
CA GLU A 344 13.92 -35.40 12.02
C GLU A 344 14.87 -34.29 11.55
#